data_AF-A0A3C0C3U3-F1
#
_entry.id   AF-A0A3C0C3U3-F1
#
_cell.length_a   1.000
_cell.length_b   1.000
_cell.length_c   1.000
_cell.angle_alpha   90.00
_cell.angle_beta   90.00
_cell.angle_gamma   90.00
#
_symmetry.space_group_name_H-M   'P 1'
#
loop_
_entity.id
_entity.type
_entity.pdbx_description
1 polymer ?
#
loop_
_entity_poly.entity_id
_entity_poly.type
_entity_poly.pdbx_seq_one_letter_code
_entity_poly.pdbx_strand_id
1 'polypeptide(L)' 'QRRRKLQQMKEIYNGLPHIDCGSCGRPSCQAMAEEIVRGHGSVTDCIFKLREGISALANQIVKLSESQPHTLKRKGGKC' A
#
# COMPACT_ATOMS: atom_id res chain seq x y z
N GLN A 1 -5.39 -15.65 -22.54
CA GLN A 1 -5.16 -14.61 -21.51
C GLN A 1 -6.19 -14.59 -20.36
N ARG A 2 -7.39 -15.19 -20.51
CA ARG A 2 -8.48 -15.17 -19.52
C ARG A 2 -8.11 -15.64 -18.11
N ARG A 3 -7.35 -16.74 -17.98
CA ARG A 3 -6.95 -17.32 -16.68
C ARG A 3 -6.08 -16.36 -15.84
N ARG A 4 -5.20 -15.59 -16.49
CA ARG A 4 -4.31 -14.64 -15.81
C ARG A 4 -5.09 -13.47 -15.21
N LYS A 5 -6.06 -12.93 -15.95
CA LYS A 5 -6.93 -11.85 -15.45
C LYS A 5 -7.79 -12.28 -14.26
N LEU A 6 -8.35 -13.49 -14.30
CA LEU A 6 -9.12 -14.05 -13.17
C LEU A 6 -8.24 -14.24 -11.93
N GLN A 7 -7.01 -14.72 -12.11
CA GLN A 7 -6.07 -14.91 -11.00
C GLN A 7 -5.68 -13.57 -10.37
N GLN A 8 -5.32 -12.58 -11.19
CA GLN A 8 -5.00 -11.23 -10.74
C GLN A 8 -6.17 -10.57 -10.00
N MET A 9 -7.40 -10.74 -10.48
CA MET A 9 -8.59 -10.22 -9.81
C MET A 9 -8.74 -10.83 -8.41
N LYS A 10 -8.56 -12.15 -8.27
CA LYS A 10 -8.62 -12.83 -6.98
C LYS A 10 -7.52 -12.34 -6.04
N GLU A 11 -6.31 -12.15 -6.53
CA GLU A 11 -5.19 -11.63 -5.73
C GLU A 11 -5.48 -10.23 -5.20
N ILE A 12 -5.98 -9.34 -6.07
CA ILE A 12 -6.36 -7.99 -5.67
C ILE A 12 -7.52 -8.04 -4.67
N TYR A 13 -8.57 -8.81 -4.97
CA TYR A 13 -9.75 -8.93 -4.12
C TYR A 13 -9.36 -9.44 -2.72
N ASN A 14 -8.57 -10.51 -2.63
CA ASN A 14 -8.10 -11.07 -1.36
C ASN A 14 -7.20 -10.11 -0.56
N GLY A 15 -6.60 -9.13 -1.22
CA GLY A 15 -5.85 -8.07 -0.56
C GLY A 15 -6.72 -6.97 0.05
N LEU A 16 -7.99 -6.84 -0.36
CA LEU A 16 -8.90 -5.79 0.09
C LEU A 16 -9.55 -6.15 1.45
N PRO A 17 -10.14 -5.16 2.15
CA PRO A 17 -10.72 -5.39 3.48
C PRO A 17 -12.05 -6.18 3.49
N HIS A 18 -12.70 -6.39 2.34
CA HIS A 18 -13.97 -7.14 2.22
C HIS A 18 -15.16 -6.59 3.03
N ILE A 19 -15.23 -5.28 3.24
CA ILE A 19 -16.29 -4.62 4.02
C ILE A 19 -17.25 -3.78 3.17
N ASP A 20 -17.03 -3.69 1.86
CA ASP A 20 -17.90 -2.98 0.90
C ASP A 20 -18.30 -1.55 1.30
N CYS A 21 -17.36 -0.81 1.91
CA CYS A 21 -17.61 0.55 2.46
C CYS A 21 -17.85 1.66 1.41
N GLY A 22 -17.64 1.39 0.13
CA GLY A 22 -17.89 2.36 -0.96
C GLY A 22 -16.98 3.59 -1.04
N SER A 23 -16.00 3.78 -0.15
CA SER A 23 -15.18 5.01 -0.11
C SER A 23 -14.34 5.27 -1.36
N CYS A 24 -14.09 4.23 -2.18
CA CYS A 24 -13.37 4.33 -3.45
C CYS A 24 -14.28 4.60 -4.66
N GLY A 25 -15.58 4.82 -4.45
CA GLY A 25 -16.58 5.08 -5.49
C GLY A 25 -17.17 3.83 -6.16
N ARG A 26 -16.78 2.62 -5.75
CA ARG A 26 -17.34 1.34 -6.25
C ARG A 26 -18.35 0.74 -5.27
N PRO A 27 -19.35 -0.02 -5.75
CA PRO A 27 -20.37 -0.63 -4.90
C PRO A 27 -19.86 -1.79 -4.03
N SER A 28 -18.73 -2.42 -4.38
CA SER A 28 -18.13 -3.49 -3.59
C SER A 28 -16.62 -3.57 -3.80
N CYS A 29 -15.91 -4.26 -2.89
CA CYS A 29 -14.50 -4.58 -3.03
C CYS A 29 -14.24 -5.46 -4.26
N GLN A 30 -15.18 -6.34 -4.63
CA GLN A 30 -15.06 -7.13 -5.85
C GLN A 30 -15.13 -6.24 -7.10
N ALA A 31 -16.08 -5.29 -7.15
CA ALA A 31 -16.18 -4.35 -8.26
C ALA A 31 -14.88 -3.52 -8.41
N MET A 32 -14.30 -3.08 -7.30
CA MET A 32 -12.98 -2.42 -7.31
C MET A 32 -11.89 -3.32 -7.92
N ALA A 33 -11.80 -4.59 -7.51
CA ALA A 33 -10.81 -5.52 -8.04
C ALA A 33 -10.98 -5.77 -9.55
N GLU A 34 -12.23 -5.85 -10.03
CA GLU A 34 -12.54 -5.98 -11.46
C GLU A 34 -12.12 -4.74 -12.26
N GLU A 35 -12.36 -3.54 -11.74
CA GLU A 35 -11.94 -2.30 -12.40
C GLU A 35 -10.41 -2.17 -12.47
N ILE A 36 -9.69 -2.52 -11.39
CA ILE A 36 -8.22 -2.51 -11.39
C ILE A 36 -7.66 -3.45 -12.46
N VAL A 37 -8.21 -4.67 -12.61
CA VAL A 37 -7.79 -5.61 -13.66
C VAL A 37 -8.12 -5.10 -15.07
N ARG A 38 -9.17 -4.28 -15.21
CA ARG A 38 -9.52 -3.60 -16.46
C ARG A 38 -8.65 -2.37 -16.74
N GLY A 39 -7.76 -1.99 -15.83
CA GLY A 39 -6.90 -0.80 -15.95
C GLY A 39 -7.56 0.49 -15.46
N HIS A 40 -8.69 0.40 -14.75
CA HIS A 40 -9.40 1.55 -14.21
C HIS A 40 -9.20 1.60 -12.69
N GLY A 41 -8.29 2.47 -12.26
CA GLY A 41 -7.96 2.70 -10.86
C GLY A 41 -6.82 1.83 -10.33
N SER A 42 -6.55 2.02 -9.04
CA SER A 42 -5.39 1.44 -8.37
C SER A 42 -5.78 0.84 -7.02
N VAL A 43 -4.95 -0.06 -6.49
CA VAL A 43 -5.14 -0.62 -5.14
C VAL A 43 -5.15 0.49 -4.08
N THR A 44 -4.39 1.58 -4.30
CA THR A 44 -4.34 2.75 -3.42
C THR A 44 -5.60 3.61 -3.44
N ASP A 45 -6.55 3.40 -4.36
CA ASP A 45 -7.86 4.06 -4.30
C ASP A 45 -8.65 3.61 -3.06
N CYS A 46 -8.31 2.46 -2.48
CA CYS A 46 -8.88 1.97 -1.23
C CYS A 46 -8.22 2.73 -0.07
N ILE A 47 -9.03 3.46 0.72
CA ILE A 47 -8.55 4.25 1.86
C ILE A 47 -7.71 3.44 2.85
N PHE A 48 -8.03 2.15 3.04
CA PHE A 48 -7.26 1.25 3.90
C PHE A 48 -5.86 1.01 3.32
N LYS A 49 -5.77 0.72 2.03
CA LYS A 49 -4.49 0.49 1.33
C LYS A 49 -3.65 1.75 1.20
N LEU A 50 -4.29 2.88 0.99
CA LEU A 50 -3.61 4.18 1.02
C LEU A 50 -2.96 4.41 2.38
N ARG A 51 -3.71 4.21 3.48
CA ARG A 51 -3.19 4.39 4.84
C ARG A 51 -2.09 3.40 5.18
N GLU A 52 -2.23 2.13 4.81
CA GLU A 52 -1.17 1.12 4.96
C GLU A 52 0.12 1.57 4.27
N GLY A 53 0.02 2.06 3.02
CA GLY A 53 1.16 2.55 2.26
C GLY A 53 1.84 3.77 2.89
N ILE A 54 1.05 4.75 3.36
CA ILE A 54 1.56 5.93 4.06
C ILE A 54 2.32 5.53 5.34
N SER A 55 1.74 4.65 6.15
CA SER A 55 2.39 4.16 7.38
C SER A 55 3.68 3.41 7.09
N ALA A 56 3.70 2.56 6.05
CA ALA A 56 4.90 1.83 5.65
C ALA A 56 6.03 2.78 5.22
N LEU A 57 5.70 3.79 4.41
CA LEU A 57 6.66 4.80 3.98
C LEU A 57 7.21 5.63 5.16
N ALA A 58 6.33 6.07 6.06
CA ALA A 58 6.73 6.81 7.26
C ALA A 58 7.74 6.01 8.10
N ASN A 59 7.50 4.71 8.30
CA ASN A 59 8.44 3.84 9.01
C ASN A 59 9.80 3.73 8.31
N GLN A 60 9.81 3.67 6.97
CA GLN A 60 11.06 3.65 6.21
C GLN A 60 11.85 4.96 6.39
N ILE A 61 11.18 6.10 6.40
CA ILE A 61 11.82 7.41 6.63
C ILE A 61 12.45 7.46 8.03
N VAL A 62 11.72 7.03 9.07
CA VAL A 62 12.24 6.96 10.44
C VAL A 62 13.50 6.10 10.50
N LYS A 63 13.45 4.88 9.94
CA LYS A 63 14.59 3.96 9.92
C LYS A 63 15.81 4.54 9.19
N LEU A 64 15.60 5.25 8.09
CA LEU A 64 16.67 5.94 7.36
C LEU A 64 17.26 7.09 8.18
N SER A 65 16.43 7.84 8.91
CA SER A 65 16.89 8.95 9.75
C SER A 65 17.78 8.50 10.93
N GLU A 66 17.53 7.31 11.46
CA GLU A 66 18.34 6.69 12.53
C GLU A 66 19.65 6.09 11.99
N SER A 67 19.71 5.81 10.69
CA SER A 67 20.87 5.17 10.07
C SER A 67 22.00 6.16 9.88
N GLN A 68 23.01 6.11 10.76
CA GLN A 68 24.21 6.92 10.62
C GLN A 68 25.29 6.18 9.82
N PRO A 69 25.85 6.77 8.75
CA PRO A 69 26.97 6.16 8.04
C PRO A 69 28.21 6.16 8.93
N HIS A 70 29.02 5.09 8.80
CA HIS A 70 30.21 4.83 9.63
C HIS A 70 31.27 5.96 9.59
N THR A 71 31.20 6.85 8.60
CA THR A 71 32.08 8.01 8.43
C THR A 71 31.69 9.21 9.30
N LEU A 72 30.50 9.22 9.89
CA LEU A 72 29.91 10.39 10.57
C LEU A 72 30.04 10.37 12.10
N LYS A 73 30.92 9.56 12.72
CA LYS A 73 31.06 9.43 14.20
C LYS A 73 31.15 10.80 14.90
N ARG A 74 30.06 11.25 15.54
CA ARG A 74 30.08 12.37 16.51
C ARG A 74 30.94 11.94 17.69
N LYS A 75 32.10 12.57 17.90
CA LYS A 75 32.78 12.52 19.20
C LYS A 75 31.78 13.05 20.24
N GLY A 76 31.38 12.19 21.18
CA GLY A 76 30.45 12.55 22.25
C GLY A 76 31.00 13.75 23.02
N GLY A 77 30.25 14.86 22.98
CA GLY A 77 30.41 15.94 23.95
C GLY A 77 29.97 15.42 25.30
N LYS A 78 30.92 15.25 26.21
CA LYS A 78 30.65 15.20 27.65
C LYS A 78 30.55 16.67 28.09
N CYS A 79 29.39 17.08 28.59
CA CYS A 79 29.30 18.18 29.55
C CYS A 79 29.11 17.53 30.91
#